data_AF-A0A945ZJQ8-F1
#
_entry.id   AF-A0A945ZJQ8-F1
#
_cell.length_a   1.000
_cell.length_b   1.000
_cell.length_c   1.000
_cell.angle_alpha   90.00
_cell.angle_beta   90.00
_cell.angle_gamma   90.00
#
_symmetry.space_group_name_H-M   'P 1'
#
loop_
_entity.id
_entity.type
_entity.pdbx_description
1 polymer ?
#
loop_
_entity_poly.entity_id
_entity_poly.type
_entity_poly.pdbx_seq_one_letter_code
_entity_poly.pdbx_strand_id
1 'polypeptide(L)' 'MTEKTKTFGYIRVSTDKQAEKGYSLDDQEKRIRAHCKQNNLELVDIF' A
#
# COMPACT_ATOMS: atom_id res chain seq x y z
N MET A 1 -4.65 -25.44 -4.94
CA MET A 1 -4.48 -24.30 -4.03
C MET A 1 -3.56 -23.32 -4.73
N THR A 2 -4.08 -22.19 -5.21
CA THR A 2 -3.26 -21.17 -5.88
C THR A 2 -2.49 -20.42 -4.81
N GLU A 3 -1.17 -20.62 -4.75
CA GLU A 3 -0.30 -19.87 -3.85
C GLU A 3 -0.38 -18.38 -4.20
N LYS A 4 -0.67 -17.56 -3.19
CA LYS A 4 -0.62 -16.10 -3.33
C LYS A 4 0.81 -15.65 -3.15
N THR A 5 1.29 -14.80 -4.06
CA THR A 5 2.61 -14.20 -3.91
C THR A 5 2.60 -13.27 -2.69
N LYS A 6 3.48 -13.56 -1.74
CA LYS A 6 3.71 -12.70 -0.57
C LYS A 6 4.42 -11.42 -1.01
N THR A 7 3.88 -10.29 -0.57
CA THR A 7 4.30 -8.97 -1.02
C THR A 7 4.32 -8.01 0.17
N PHE A 8 5.22 -7.03 0.12
CA PHE A 8 5.31 -5.94 1.10
C PHE A 8 5.06 -4.61 0.40
N GLY A 9 4.32 -3.71 1.04
CA GLY A 9 4.12 -2.34 0.56
C GLY A 9 5.17 -1.38 1.14
N TYR A 10 5.50 -0.34 0.38
CA TYR A 10 6.33 0.76 0.83
C TYR A 10 5.65 2.09 0.53
N ILE A 11 5.50 2.93 1.54
CA ILE A 11 4.88 4.25 1.47
C ILE A 11 5.80 5.29 2.10
N ARG A 12 5.88 6.47 1.49
CA ARG A 12 6.65 7.59 2.01
C ARG A 12 6.02 8.92 1.62
N VAL A 13 6.29 9.92 2.44
CA VAL A 13 6.03 11.33 2.10
C VAL A 13 7.36 12.08 2.14
N SER A 14 7.54 13.04 1.24
CA SER A 14 8.79 13.81 1.19
C SER A 14 8.79 14.98 2.20
N THR A 15 7.62 15.40 2.68
CA THR A 15 7.44 16.42 3.73
C THR A 15 6.18 16.12 4.54
N ASP A 16 6.14 16.50 5.82
CA ASP A 16 4.95 16.33 6.67
C ASP A 16 3.72 17.05 6.09
N LYS A 17 3.94 18.21 5.45
CA LYS A 17 2.87 18.98 4.76
C LYS A 17 2.23 18.24 3.58
N GLN A 18 2.92 17.27 2.97
CA GLN A 18 2.35 16.45 1.89
C GLN A 18 1.44 15.34 2.43
N ALA A 19 1.58 14.97 3.71
CA ALA A 19 0.71 13.99 4.34
C ALA A 19 -0.73 14.52 4.53
N GLU A 20 -0.93 15.83 4.61
CA GLU A 20 -2.25 16.42 4.89
C GLU A 20 -3.09 16.75 3.64
N LYS A 21 -2.48 16.91 2.46
CA LYS A 21 -3.14 17.56 1.31
C LYS A 21 -3.56 16.68 0.12
N GLY A 22 -3.45 15.34 0.21
CA GLY A 22 -4.01 14.43 -0.81
C GLY A 22 -3.09 13.33 -1.34
N TYR A 23 -1.84 13.27 -0.86
CA TYR A 23 -0.96 12.09 -1.00
C TYR A 23 -0.64 11.52 0.39
N SER A 24 -1.63 11.55 1.27
CA SER A 24 -1.56 11.03 2.63
C SER A 24 -1.10 9.58 2.60
N LEU A 25 -0.34 9.19 3.64
CA LEU A 25 0.09 7.80 3.82
C LEU A 25 -1.11 6.83 3.80
N ASP A 26 -2.26 7.27 4.30
CA ASP A 26 -3.52 6.53 4.27
C ASP A 26 -4.05 6.26 2.85
N ASP A 27 -3.94 7.24 1.93
CA ASP A 27 -4.37 7.05 0.53
C ASP A 27 -3.43 6.07 -0.20
N GLN A 28 -2.13 6.18 0.06
CA GLN A 28 -1.13 5.26 -0.45
C GLN A 28 -1.38 3.83 0.07
N GLU A 29 -1.67 3.67 1.36
CA GLU A 29 -2.01 2.38 1.97
C GLU A 29 -3.24 1.75 1.30
N LYS A 30 -4.33 2.52 1.16
CA LYS A 30 -5.58 2.07 0.54
C LYS A 30 -5.36 1.59 -0.89
N ARG A 31 -4.59 2.34 -1.68
CA ARG A 31 -4.24 1.97 -3.06
C ARG A 31 -3.45 0.67 -3.12
N ILE A 32 -2.45 0.49 -2.25
CA ILE A 32 -1.64 -0.74 -2.19
C ILE A 32 -2.54 -1.93 -1.84
N ARG A 33 -3.39 -1.80 -0.82
CA ARG A 33 -4.33 -2.86 -0.43
C ARG A 33 -5.30 -3.23 -1.54
N ALA A 34 -5.86 -2.24 -2.24
CA ALA A 34 -6.74 -2.47 -3.38
C ALA A 34 -6.02 -3.21 -4.51
N HIS A 35 -4.79 -2.79 -4.85
CA HIS A 35 -3.96 -3.44 -5.85
C HIS A 35 -3.67 -4.90 -5.49
N CYS A 36 -3.27 -5.19 -4.25
CA CYS A 36 -3.02 -6.56 -3.81
C CYS A 36 -4.28 -7.42 -3.89
N LYS A 37 -5.44 -6.89 -3.49
CA LYS A 37 -6.73 -7.59 -3.59
C LYS A 37 -7.12 -7.91 -5.04
N GLN A 38 -6.91 -6.98 -5.96
CA GLN A 38 -7.25 -7.16 -7.39
C GLN A 38 -6.31 -8.16 -8.09
N ASN A 39 -5.04 -8.21 -7.68
CA ASN A 39 -4.02 -9.07 -8.30
C ASN A 39 -3.81 -10.40 -7.57
N ASN A 40 -4.68 -10.73 -6.61
CA ASN A 40 -4.59 -11.96 -5.81
C ASN A 40 -3.23 -12.10 -5.09
N LEU A 41 -2.65 -10.98 -4.65
CA LEU A 41 -1.42 -10.91 -3.88
C LEU A 41 -1.74 -11.01 -2.37
N GLU A 42 -0.82 -11.58 -1.62
CA GLU A 42 -0.86 -11.57 -0.15
C GLU A 42 0.00 -10.41 0.35
N LEU A 43 -0.63 -9.32 0.78
CA LEU A 43 0.05 -8.21 1.42
C LEU A 43 0.36 -8.60 2.87
N VAL A 44 1.65 -8.73 3.19
CA VAL A 44 2.11 -9.13 4.52
C VAL A 44 2.20 -7.93 5.45
N ASP A 45 2.79 -6.82 4.97
CA ASP A 45 2.94 -5.59 5.75
C ASP A 45 3.16 -4.36 4.84
N ILE A 46 3.04 -3.15 5.40
CA ILE A 46 3.32 -1.87 4.73
C ILE A 46 4.29 -1.04 5.59
N PHE A 47 5.36 -0.53 4.98
CA PHE A 47 6.43 0.24 5.62
C PHE A 47 6.52 1.68 5.12
#